data_AF-A0A2G4JIK1-F1
#
_entry.id   AF-A0A2G4JIK1-F1
#
_cell.length_a   1.000
_cell.length_b   1.000
_cell.length_c   1.000
_cell.angle_alpha   90.00
_cell.angle_beta   90.00
_cell.angle_gamma   90.00
#
_symmetry.space_group_name_H-M   'P 1'
#
loop_
_entity.id
_entity.type
_entity.pdbx_description
1 polymer ?
#
loop_
_entity_poly.entity_id
_entity_poly.type
_entity_poly.pdbx_seq_one_letter_code
_entity_poly.pdbx_strand_id
1 'polypeptide(L)'
;MSFFNLVASLERAEERLKGATKAAGRRPRSDRGTRRIDARTLAVLVEACAGYDRPAMPELLAGVAEICRDKGLTPPSRASVYKLLSTLPPPRFTVAGLPPSVRHALYNLTDDSDVPAHQLAFYCFNYGDLAATSFAAGLPWLALYQAARMPGYRSRSRGLVEAVLRARGI
;
A
#
# COMPACT_ATOMS: atom_id res chain seq x y z
N MET A 1 -37.57 13.74 -32.95
CA MET A 1 -36.77 14.91 -32.52
C MET A 1 -35.50 14.38 -31.85
N SER A 2 -34.37 14.40 -32.55
CA SER A 2 -33.08 13.90 -32.04
C SER A 2 -32.33 15.04 -31.36
N PHE A 3 -32.13 14.94 -30.04
CA PHE A 3 -31.58 15.98 -29.16
C PHE A 3 -30.04 16.00 -29.08
N PHE A 4 -29.34 15.37 -30.02
CA PHE A 4 -27.87 15.30 -30.00
C PHE A 4 -27.26 15.81 -31.29
N ASN A 5 -26.75 17.05 -31.26
CA ASN A 5 -25.95 17.62 -32.34
C ASN A 5 -24.47 17.32 -32.07
N LEU A 6 -23.96 16.30 -32.76
CA LEU A 6 -22.57 15.84 -32.68
C LEU A 6 -21.59 16.94 -33.11
N VAL A 7 -21.94 17.72 -34.15
CA VAL A 7 -21.10 18.78 -34.70
C VAL A 7 -20.85 19.88 -33.67
N ALA A 8 -21.92 20.36 -33.02
CA ALA A 8 -21.81 21.36 -31.96
C ALA A 8 -21.07 20.85 -30.70
N SER A 9 -20.99 19.53 -30.51
CA SER A 9 -20.21 18.93 -29.42
C SER A 9 -18.72 18.83 -29.75
N LEU A 10 -18.39 18.54 -31.02
CA LEU A 10 -17.01 18.51 -31.52
C LEU A 10 -16.39 19.90 -31.57
N GLU A 11 -17.13 20.92 -32.02
CA GLU A 11 -16.65 22.32 -32.05
C GLU A 11 -16.29 22.83 -30.65
N ARG A 12 -17.14 22.56 -29.64
CA ARG A 12 -16.85 22.91 -28.24
C ARG A 12 -15.65 22.16 -27.66
N ALA A 13 -15.39 20.94 -28.11
CA ALA A 13 -14.21 20.18 -27.69
C ALA A 13 -12.93 20.75 -28.33
N GLU A 14 -13.00 21.17 -29.60
CA GLU A 14 -11.90 21.79 -30.32
C GLU A 14 -11.53 23.16 -29.73
N GLU A 15 -12.52 23.97 -29.37
CA GLU A 15 -12.30 25.27 -28.70
C GLU A 15 -11.61 25.11 -27.34
N ARG A 16 -11.96 24.08 -26.56
CA ARG A 16 -11.28 23.78 -25.29
C ARG A 16 -9.83 23.38 -25.48
N LEU A 17 -9.53 22.63 -26.53
CA LEU A 17 -8.16 22.24 -26.88
C LEU A 17 -7.34 23.43 -27.39
N LYS A 18 -7.95 24.32 -28.19
CA LYS A 18 -7.33 25.56 -28.67
C LYS A 18 -7.12 26.60 -27.57
N GLY A 19 -7.96 26.62 -26.53
CA GLY A 19 -7.78 27.47 -25.33
C GLY A 19 -6.74 26.93 -24.34
N ALA A 20 -6.53 25.61 -24.30
CA ALA A 20 -5.58 24.97 -23.39
C ALA A 20 -4.10 25.18 -23.75
N THR A 21 -3.79 25.66 -24.96
CA THR A 21 -2.40 25.98 -25.37
C THR A 21 -1.91 27.34 -24.85
N LYS A 22 -2.78 28.17 -24.25
CA LYS A 22 -2.43 29.50 -23.72
C LYS A 22 -2.55 29.65 -22.19
N ALA A 23 -2.58 28.56 -21.43
CA ALA A 23 -2.59 28.61 -19.97
C ALA A 23 -1.34 27.96 -19.35
N ALA A 24 -0.47 28.84 -18.87
CA ALA A 24 0.52 28.62 -17.82
C ALA A 24 1.64 27.61 -18.14
N GLY A 25 2.82 28.15 -18.42
CA GLY A 25 4.08 27.54 -18.02
C GLY A 25 4.07 27.31 -16.51
N ARG A 26 3.43 26.23 -16.07
CA ARG A 26 3.66 25.65 -14.75
C ARG A 26 5.14 25.29 -14.73
N ARG A 27 5.93 26.10 -14.03
CA ARG A 27 7.27 25.69 -13.59
C ARG A 27 7.15 24.25 -13.12
N PRO A 28 7.93 23.30 -13.67
CA PRO A 28 7.94 21.95 -13.14
C PRO A 28 8.24 22.09 -11.65
N ARG A 29 7.32 21.63 -10.79
CA ARG A 29 7.60 21.53 -9.36
C ARG A 29 8.89 20.71 -9.24
N SER A 30 9.95 21.32 -8.69
CA SER A 30 11.26 20.69 -8.51
C SER A 30 11.20 19.42 -7.64
N ASP A 31 10.07 19.21 -6.96
CA ASP A 31 9.79 18.06 -6.10
C ASP A 31 9.19 16.85 -6.83
N ARG A 32 9.14 16.85 -8.16
CA ARG A 32 8.62 15.72 -8.92
C ARG A 32 9.64 14.58 -8.94
N GLY A 33 9.60 13.73 -7.90
CA GLY A 33 9.99 12.33 -8.02
C GLY A 33 11.26 11.88 -7.30
N THR A 34 12.05 12.78 -6.70
CA THR A 34 13.22 12.33 -5.93
C THR A 34 12.73 11.70 -4.63
N ARG A 35 13.03 10.42 -4.40
CA ARG A 35 12.82 9.78 -3.09
C ARG A 35 13.55 10.63 -2.06
N ARG A 36 12.79 11.36 -1.22
CA ARG A 36 13.36 12.22 -0.16
C ARG A 36 14.14 11.41 0.90
N ILE A 37 14.06 10.08 0.83
CA ILE A 37 14.75 9.15 1.71
C ILE A 37 15.74 8.33 0.89
N ASP A 38 16.97 8.23 1.38
CA ASP A 38 18.01 7.40 0.78
C ASP A 38 17.57 5.92 0.76
N ALA A 39 18.00 5.18 -0.27
CA ALA A 39 17.63 3.77 -0.42
C ALA A 39 18.13 2.92 0.77
N ARG A 40 19.28 3.27 1.36
CA ARG A 40 19.82 2.57 2.53
C ARG A 40 19.00 2.87 3.78
N THR A 41 18.58 4.12 3.98
CA THR A 41 17.66 4.49 5.06
C THR A 41 16.31 3.77 4.92
N LEU A 42 15.81 3.62 3.69
CA LEU A 42 14.59 2.84 3.44
C LEU A 42 14.78 1.37 3.81
N ALA A 43 15.92 0.76 3.47
CA ALA A 43 16.21 -0.63 3.83
C ALA A 43 16.22 -0.84 5.35
N VAL A 44 16.85 0.08 6.11
CA VAL A 44 16.82 0.06 7.58
C VAL A 44 15.39 0.12 8.11
N LEU A 45 14.55 0.99 7.54
CA LEU A 45 13.16 1.09 7.96
C LEU A 45 12.34 -0.17 7.63
N VAL A 46 12.59 -0.81 6.49
CA VAL A 46 11.93 -2.07 6.11
C VAL A 46 12.30 -3.17 7.09
N GLU A 47 13.59 -3.31 7.38
CA GLU A 47 14.12 -4.28 8.34
C GLU A 47 13.52 -4.08 9.73
N ALA A 48 13.50 -2.85 10.22
CA ALA A 48 12.90 -2.52 11.51
C ALA A 48 11.38 -2.76 11.58
N CYS A 49 10.69 -2.76 10.44
CA CYS A 49 9.26 -3.06 10.34
C CYS A 49 8.95 -4.53 10.01
N ALA A 50 9.94 -5.39 9.80
CA ALA A 50 9.75 -6.75 9.27
C ALA A 50 9.15 -7.74 10.29
N GLY A 51 9.04 -7.36 11.56
CA GLY A 51 8.48 -8.19 12.63
C GLY A 51 7.00 -8.53 12.45
N TYR A 52 6.55 -9.57 13.17
CA TYR A 52 5.14 -9.97 13.16
C TYR A 52 4.26 -8.97 13.91
N ASP A 53 4.73 -8.49 15.06
CA ASP A 53 3.99 -7.56 15.91
C ASP A 53 4.43 -6.12 15.69
N ARG A 54 3.52 -5.20 15.96
CA ARG A 54 3.78 -3.77 15.78
C ARG A 54 4.66 -3.27 16.94
N PRO A 55 5.87 -2.76 16.66
CA PRO A 55 6.68 -2.13 17.68
C PRO A 55 6.03 -0.83 18.15
N ALA A 56 6.31 -0.42 19.38
CA ALA A 56 5.94 0.92 19.82
C ALA A 56 6.62 1.95 18.90
N MET A 57 5.85 2.90 18.39
CA MET A 57 6.37 3.88 17.43
C MET A 57 7.59 4.67 17.95
N PRO A 58 7.68 5.06 19.24
CA PRO A 58 8.89 5.68 19.78
C PRO A 58 10.13 4.77 19.70
N GLU A 59 9.98 3.48 20.02
CA GLU A 59 11.07 2.50 19.97
C GLU A 59 11.54 2.25 18.53
N LEU A 60 10.59 2.10 17.60
CA LEU A 60 10.89 1.98 16.17
C LEU A 60 11.70 3.17 15.66
N LEU A 61 11.28 4.40 16.02
CA LEU A 61 11.97 5.61 15.59
C LEU A 61 13.37 5.73 16.21
N ALA A 62 13.51 5.36 17.49
CA ALA A 62 14.79 5.37 18.18
C ALA A 62 15.78 4.37 17.55
N GLY A 63 15.35 3.12 17.34
CA GLY A 63 16.17 2.08 16.73
C GLY A 63 16.57 2.39 15.28
N VAL A 64 15.64 2.89 14.47
CA VAL A 64 15.96 3.36 13.11
C VAL A 64 16.97 4.51 13.15
N ALA A 65 16.82 5.45 14.09
CA ALA A 65 17.75 6.59 14.22
C ALA A 65 19.15 6.19 14.69
N GLU A 66 19.26 5.20 15.58
CA GLU A 66 20.53 4.61 16.00
C GLU A 66 21.23 3.93 14.82
N ILE A 67 20.57 2.98 14.15
CA ILE A 67 21.15 2.26 13.00
C ILE A 67 21.54 3.22 11.87
N CYS A 68 20.74 4.27 11.62
CA CYS A 68 21.11 5.28 10.62
C CYS A 68 22.39 6.01 11.02
N ARG A 69 22.53 6.45 12.28
CA ARG A 69 23.73 7.14 12.76
C ARG A 69 24.98 6.26 12.64
N ASP A 70 24.88 5.00 13.04
CA ASP A 70 26.00 4.05 12.98
C ASP A 70 26.46 3.80 11.53
N LYS A 71 25.52 3.86 10.57
CA LYS A 71 25.79 3.72 9.14
C LYS A 71 26.12 5.04 8.43
N GLY A 72 26.23 6.16 9.15
CA GLY A 72 26.47 7.48 8.56
C GLY A 72 25.33 8.00 7.67
N LEU A 73 24.10 7.57 7.94
CA LEU A 73 22.88 7.93 7.21
C LEU A 73 22.06 8.98 7.96
N THR A 74 21.32 9.80 7.22
CA THR A 74 20.35 10.72 7.82
C THR A 74 19.10 9.97 8.27
N PRO A 75 18.74 10.02 9.57
CA PRO A 75 17.54 9.36 10.06
C PRO A 75 16.27 10.05 9.49
N PRO A 76 15.21 9.28 9.17
CA PRO A 76 13.97 9.85 8.67
C PRO A 76 13.22 10.57 9.79
N SER A 77 12.55 11.67 9.45
CA SER A 77 11.64 12.32 10.41
C SER A 77 10.46 11.41 10.76
N ARG A 78 9.87 11.62 11.94
CA ARG A 78 8.64 10.93 12.37
C ARG A 78 7.56 10.98 11.29
N ALA A 79 7.28 12.16 10.73
CA ALA A 79 6.26 12.33 9.69
C ALA A 79 6.58 11.52 8.42
N SER A 80 7.86 11.47 8.03
CA SER A 80 8.31 10.65 6.90
C SER A 80 8.08 9.17 7.16
N VAL A 81 8.37 8.66 8.36
CA VAL A 81 8.12 7.26 8.72
C VAL A 81 6.65 6.91 8.59
N TYR A 82 5.75 7.68 9.23
CA TYR A 82 4.30 7.43 9.14
C TYR A 82 3.78 7.43 7.70
N LYS A 83 4.27 8.36 6.87
CA LYS A 83 3.92 8.42 5.46
C LYS A 83 4.41 7.19 4.68
N LEU A 84 5.60 6.69 5.02
CA LEU A 84 6.20 5.55 4.34
C LEU A 84 5.55 4.23 4.71
N LEU A 85 5.01 4.06 5.93
CA LEU A 85 4.41 2.79 6.37
C LEU A 85 3.37 2.23 5.38
N SER A 86 2.56 3.07 4.74
CA SER A 86 1.58 2.62 3.75
C SER A 86 2.17 2.18 2.41
N THR A 87 3.44 2.48 2.16
CA THR A 87 4.13 2.23 0.88
C THR A 87 5.41 1.40 1.02
N LEU A 88 5.80 1.05 2.25
CA LEU A 88 6.94 0.18 2.48
C LEU A 88 6.73 -1.16 1.76
N PRO A 89 7.77 -1.72 1.11
CA PRO A 89 7.64 -3.01 0.46
C PRO A 89 7.33 -4.08 1.53
N PRO A 90 6.16 -4.73 1.47
CA PRO A 90 5.87 -5.83 2.37
C PRO A 90 6.62 -7.10 1.93
N PRO A 91 6.66 -8.13 2.78
CA PRO A 91 7.00 -9.48 2.35
C PRO A 91 6.16 -9.91 1.15
N ARG A 92 6.73 -10.77 0.30
CA ARG A 92 6.05 -11.36 -0.85
C ARG A 92 5.93 -12.87 -0.64
N PHE A 93 4.85 -13.44 -1.14
CA PHE A 93 4.58 -14.87 -1.08
C PHE A 93 4.33 -15.40 -2.48
N THR A 94 5.00 -16.49 -2.83
CA THR A 94 4.72 -17.23 -4.06
C THR A 94 3.44 -18.05 -3.87
N VAL A 95 2.50 -17.97 -4.81
CA VAL A 95 1.17 -18.60 -4.69
C VAL A 95 1.26 -20.10 -4.48
N ALA A 96 2.16 -20.78 -5.20
CA ALA A 96 2.39 -22.22 -5.06
C ALA A 96 2.68 -22.66 -3.61
N GLY A 97 3.38 -21.83 -2.84
CA GLY A 97 3.77 -22.11 -1.45
C GLY A 97 2.67 -21.85 -0.41
N LEU A 98 1.51 -21.34 -0.82
CA LEU A 98 0.42 -20.99 0.10
C LEU A 98 -0.52 -22.17 0.39
N PRO A 99 -1.18 -22.18 1.57
CA PRO A 99 -2.20 -23.17 1.87
C PRO A 99 -3.34 -23.20 0.83
N PRO A 100 -3.97 -24.36 0.57
CA PRO A 100 -5.04 -24.46 -0.44
C PRO A 100 -6.16 -23.44 -0.28
N SER A 101 -6.68 -23.24 0.93
CA SER A 101 -7.72 -22.23 1.23
C SER A 101 -7.29 -20.81 0.86
N VAL A 102 -6.02 -20.48 1.07
CA VAL A 102 -5.45 -19.18 0.72
C VAL A 102 -5.34 -19.02 -0.80
N ARG A 103 -4.87 -20.06 -1.50
CA ARG A 103 -4.80 -20.05 -2.97
C ARG A 103 -6.18 -19.89 -3.61
N HIS A 104 -7.21 -20.55 -3.07
CA HIS A 104 -8.59 -20.39 -3.55
C HIS A 104 -9.10 -18.95 -3.42
N ALA A 105 -8.68 -18.21 -2.38
CA ALA A 105 -9.02 -16.79 -2.22
C ALA A 105 -8.36 -15.89 -3.29
N LEU A 106 -7.28 -16.36 -3.91
CA LEU A 106 -6.51 -15.69 -4.97
C LEU A 106 -6.93 -16.15 -6.37
N TYR A 107 -8.23 -16.34 -6.60
CA TYR A 107 -8.81 -16.97 -7.79
C TYR A 107 -8.37 -16.42 -9.17
N ASN A 108 -7.77 -15.23 -9.24
CA ASN A 108 -7.28 -14.61 -10.47
C ASN A 108 -5.76 -14.73 -10.69
N LEU A 109 -5.04 -15.44 -9.81
CA LEU A 109 -3.58 -15.53 -9.85
C LEU A 109 -3.14 -16.95 -10.19
N THR A 110 -2.03 -17.05 -10.91
CA THR A 110 -1.38 -18.32 -11.22
C THR A 110 -0.43 -18.72 -10.08
N ASP A 111 -0.11 -20.01 -9.99
CA ASP A 111 0.77 -20.56 -8.95
C ASP A 111 2.19 -19.95 -8.96
N ASP A 112 2.68 -19.53 -10.12
CA ASP A 112 3.98 -18.88 -10.30
C ASP A 112 3.99 -17.39 -9.93
N SER A 113 2.84 -16.83 -9.53
CA SER A 113 2.74 -15.41 -9.19
C SER A 113 3.30 -15.13 -7.78
N ASP A 114 4.00 -14.00 -7.64
CA ASP A 114 4.36 -13.45 -6.34
C ASP A 114 3.38 -12.37 -5.90
N VAL A 115 2.84 -12.51 -4.69
CA VAL A 115 1.81 -11.62 -4.14
C VAL A 115 2.35 -10.85 -2.93
N PRO A 116 2.24 -9.51 -2.91
CA PRO A 116 2.52 -8.72 -1.71
C PRO A 116 1.63 -9.14 -0.53
N ALA A 117 2.19 -9.22 0.67
CA ALA A 117 1.48 -9.68 1.87
C ALA A 117 0.18 -8.89 2.17
N HIS A 118 0.15 -7.58 1.89
CA HIS A 118 -1.07 -6.80 2.11
C HIS A 118 -2.19 -7.16 1.11
N GLN A 119 -1.84 -7.49 -0.14
CA GLN A 119 -2.82 -7.96 -1.13
C GLN A 119 -3.33 -9.34 -0.74
N LEU A 120 -2.43 -10.21 -0.28
CA LEU A 120 -2.78 -11.53 0.24
C LEU A 120 -3.80 -11.43 1.37
N ALA A 121 -3.53 -10.58 2.37
CA ALA A 121 -4.46 -10.30 3.46
C ALA A 121 -5.80 -9.78 2.94
N PHE A 122 -5.77 -8.80 2.02
CA PHE A 122 -6.98 -8.22 1.43
C PHE A 122 -7.87 -9.27 0.75
N TYR A 123 -7.29 -10.16 -0.07
CA TYR A 123 -8.04 -11.21 -0.76
C TYR A 123 -8.60 -12.24 0.22
N CYS A 124 -7.80 -12.67 1.20
CA CYS A 124 -8.25 -13.62 2.23
C CYS A 124 -9.44 -13.07 3.03
N PHE A 125 -9.40 -11.80 3.45
CA PHE A 125 -10.51 -11.19 4.21
C PHE A 125 -11.77 -10.94 3.37
N ASN A 126 -11.65 -10.72 2.05
CA ASN A 126 -12.81 -10.42 1.19
C ASN A 126 -13.45 -11.64 0.55
N TYR A 127 -12.65 -12.65 0.21
CA TYR A 127 -13.07 -13.78 -0.63
C TYR A 127 -12.68 -15.15 -0.05
N GLY A 128 -11.86 -15.18 1.00
CA GLY A 128 -11.42 -16.42 1.62
C GLY A 128 -12.48 -17.07 2.51
N ASP A 129 -12.26 -18.35 2.79
CA ASP A 129 -12.95 -19.07 3.84
C ASP A 129 -12.38 -18.71 5.24
N LEU A 130 -12.85 -19.40 6.27
CA LEU A 130 -12.38 -19.20 7.64
C LEU A 130 -10.88 -19.50 7.79
N ALA A 131 -10.37 -20.53 7.10
CA ALA A 131 -8.96 -20.91 7.18
C ALA A 131 -8.05 -19.86 6.53
N ALA A 132 -8.43 -19.34 5.36
CA ALA A 132 -7.74 -18.24 4.69
C ALA A 132 -7.74 -16.96 5.53
N THR A 133 -8.88 -16.65 6.14
CA THR A 133 -9.01 -15.52 7.08
C THR A 133 -8.09 -15.68 8.29
N SER A 134 -8.07 -16.88 8.89
CA SER A 134 -7.20 -17.18 10.03
C SER A 134 -5.72 -17.05 9.67
N PHE A 135 -5.34 -17.53 8.48
CA PHE A 135 -3.99 -17.35 7.95
C PHE A 135 -3.64 -15.86 7.79
N ALA A 136 -4.54 -15.08 7.18
CA ALA A 136 -4.33 -13.65 6.97
C ALA A 136 -4.18 -12.87 8.29
N ALA A 137 -4.92 -13.24 9.33
CA ALA A 137 -4.80 -12.61 10.65
C ALA A 137 -3.40 -12.79 11.29
N GLY A 138 -2.69 -13.86 10.93
CA GLY A 138 -1.32 -14.15 11.36
C GLY A 138 -0.22 -13.45 10.55
N LEU A 139 -0.56 -12.71 9.49
CA LEU A 139 0.44 -12.01 8.68
C LEU A 139 1.14 -10.88 9.46
N PRO A 140 2.35 -10.45 9.05
CA PRO A 140 3.06 -9.36 9.70
C PRO A 140 2.23 -8.09 9.84
N TRP A 141 2.40 -7.35 10.94
CA TRP A 141 1.57 -6.18 11.28
C TRP A 141 1.54 -5.14 10.15
N LEU A 142 2.67 -4.94 9.46
CA LEU A 142 2.78 -3.97 8.37
C LEU A 142 1.88 -4.38 7.19
N ALA A 143 1.80 -5.68 6.90
CA ALA A 143 0.91 -6.21 5.87
C ALA A 143 -0.56 -5.95 6.21
N LEU A 144 -0.96 -6.20 7.47
CA LEU A 144 -2.31 -5.93 7.95
C LEU A 144 -2.64 -4.43 7.96
N TYR A 145 -1.71 -3.60 8.43
CA TYR A 145 -1.82 -2.14 8.46
C TYR A 145 -2.04 -1.58 7.04
N GLN A 146 -1.30 -2.09 6.06
CA GLN A 146 -1.43 -1.74 4.65
C GLN A 146 -2.75 -2.27 4.08
N ALA A 147 -3.08 -3.54 4.34
CA ALA A 147 -4.29 -4.18 3.84
C ALA A 147 -5.54 -3.44 4.30
N ALA A 148 -5.61 -3.00 5.55
CA ALA A 148 -6.76 -2.25 6.06
C ALA A 148 -6.93 -0.87 5.41
N ARG A 149 -5.91 -0.33 4.74
CA ARG A 149 -6.02 0.94 4.01
C ARG A 149 -6.38 0.76 2.53
N MET A 150 -6.45 -0.49 2.07
CA MET A 150 -6.87 -0.76 0.69
C MET A 150 -8.36 -0.42 0.52
N PRO A 151 -8.73 0.13 -0.65
CA PRO A 151 -10.12 0.31 -1.03
C PRO A 151 -10.77 -1.04 -1.41
N GLY A 152 -12.09 -1.07 -1.56
CA GLY A 152 -12.80 -2.23 -2.12
C GLY A 152 -13.21 -3.31 -1.12
N TYR A 153 -13.07 -3.09 0.19
CA TYR A 153 -13.63 -4.00 1.18
C TYR A 153 -15.15 -4.01 1.16
N ARG A 154 -15.72 -5.20 1.34
CA ARG A 154 -17.13 -5.37 1.75
C ARG A 154 -17.28 -4.96 3.22
N SER A 155 -18.45 -4.49 3.63
CA SER A 155 -18.67 -3.97 4.99
C SER A 155 -18.33 -5.00 6.09
N ARG A 156 -18.68 -6.29 5.89
CA ARG A 156 -18.33 -7.35 6.85
C ARG A 156 -16.82 -7.61 6.92
N SER A 157 -16.17 -7.71 5.76
CA SER A 157 -14.71 -7.90 5.66
C SER A 157 -13.94 -6.72 6.25
N ARG A 158 -14.46 -5.50 6.10
CA ARG A 158 -13.91 -4.30 6.74
C ARG A 158 -13.95 -4.42 8.26
N GLY A 159 -15.10 -4.77 8.83
CA GLY A 159 -15.23 -4.96 10.27
C GLY A 159 -14.31 -6.06 10.80
N LEU A 160 -14.11 -7.13 10.03
CA LEU A 160 -13.23 -8.23 10.39
C LEU A 160 -11.76 -7.84 10.45
N VAL A 161 -11.23 -7.15 9.42
CA VAL A 161 -9.83 -6.68 9.46
C VAL A 161 -9.62 -5.67 10.60
N GLU A 162 -10.60 -4.79 10.86
CA GLU A 162 -10.53 -3.85 11.99
C GLU A 162 -10.54 -4.56 13.35
N ALA A 163 -11.32 -5.63 13.50
CA ALA A 163 -11.33 -6.45 14.71
C ALA A 163 -9.97 -7.13 14.93
N VAL A 164 -9.36 -7.67 13.88
CA VAL A 164 -8.00 -8.26 13.94
C VAL A 164 -6.97 -7.21 14.34
N LEU A 165 -6.98 -6.03 13.70
CA LEU A 165 -6.04 -4.96 14.05
C LEU A 165 -6.17 -4.55 15.52
N ARG A 166 -7.40 -4.39 16.02
CA ARG A 166 -7.66 -4.05 17.43
C ARG A 166 -7.15 -5.13 18.38
N ALA A 167 -7.43 -6.40 18.09
CA ALA A 167 -6.98 -7.53 18.91
C ALA A 167 -5.45 -7.63 18.98
N ARG A 168 -4.76 -7.17 17.93
CA ARG A 168 -3.30 -7.18 17.82
C ARG A 168 -2.62 -5.84 18.20
N GLY A 169 -3.37 -4.82 18.60
CA GLY A 169 -2.82 -3.50 18.95
C GLY A 169 -2.20 -2.72 17.77
N ILE A 170 -2.70 -2.93 16.55
CA ILE A 170 -2.18 -2.33 15.30
C ILE A 170 -2.96 -1.07 14.90
#